data_AF-A0A7X7RPV1-F1
#
_entry.id   AF-A0A7X7RPV1-F1
#
_cell.length_a   1.000
_cell.length_b   1.000
_cell.length_c   1.000
_cell.angle_alpha   90.00
_cell.angle_beta   90.00
_cell.angle_gamma   90.00
#
_symmetry.space_group_name_H-M   'P 1'
#
loop_
_entity.id
_entity.type
_entity.pdbx_description
1 polymer ?
#
loop_
_entity_poly.entity_id
_entity_poly.type
_entity_poly.pdbx_seq_one_letter_code
_entity_poly.pdbx_strand_id
1 'polypeptide(L)'
;VDETKVFQDLCFNVPVALEVIPEARLYVSNEMKKLCAEVAERKSSAKDGITMSDNGNLIMDAYFKPTVNLKELNGRLKQMVGVVDTSLFYQIATKMIVATETTTKIIERDAKNEI
;
A
#
# COMPACT_ATOMS: atom_id res chain seq x y z
N VAL A 1 3.48 -15.03 6.17
CA VAL A 1 4.64 -14.21 5.74
C VAL A 1 5.90 -14.81 6.33
N ASP A 2 7.05 -14.58 5.70
CA ASP A 2 8.33 -14.91 6.35
C ASP A 2 8.68 -13.84 7.40
N GLU A 3 9.64 -14.16 8.28
CA GLU A 3 10.04 -13.27 9.38
C GLU A 3 10.64 -11.94 8.93
N THR A 4 11.19 -11.83 7.71
CA THR A 4 11.76 -10.58 7.19
C THR A 4 10.70 -9.53 6.84
N LYS A 5 9.41 -9.93 6.84
CA LYS A 5 8.26 -9.03 6.60
C LYS A 5 7.64 -8.49 7.89
N VAL A 6 8.13 -8.91 9.05
CA VAL A 6 7.58 -8.50 10.36
C VAL A 6 8.41 -7.35 10.92
N PHE A 7 7.77 -6.21 11.13
CA PHE A 7 8.38 -5.01 11.68
C PHE A 7 7.54 -4.50 12.86
N GLN A 8 8.19 -3.78 13.79
CA GLN A 8 7.48 -3.11 14.88
C GLN A 8 6.57 -2.00 14.34
N ASP A 9 7.09 -1.21 13.41
CA ASP A 9 6.39 -0.12 12.73
C ASP A 9 6.49 -0.30 11.20
N LEU A 10 5.49 0.18 10.46
CA LEU A 10 5.51 0.14 9.01
C LEU A 10 6.61 1.05 8.46
N CYS A 11 7.66 0.44 7.93
CA CYS A 11 8.89 1.12 7.49
C CYS A 11 8.84 1.68 6.06
N PHE A 12 7.79 1.39 5.27
CA PHE A 12 7.67 1.81 3.86
C PHE A 12 8.90 1.47 2.98
N ASN A 13 9.61 0.38 3.29
CA ASN A 13 10.68 -0.16 2.45
C ASN A 13 10.19 -0.58 1.05
N VAL A 14 8.88 -0.80 0.94
CA VAL A 14 8.17 -1.04 -0.32
C VAL A 14 7.12 0.06 -0.52
N PRO A 15 6.84 0.48 -1.76
CA PRO A 15 5.84 1.49 -2.02
C PRO A 15 4.43 0.99 -1.70
N VAL A 16 3.52 1.92 -1.43
CA VAL A 16 2.08 1.65 -1.48
C VAL A 16 1.67 1.66 -2.96
N ALA A 17 1.19 0.53 -3.45
CA ALA A 17 0.63 0.45 -4.79
C ALA A 17 -0.77 1.08 -4.79
N LEU A 18 -1.01 1.96 -5.77
CA LEU A 18 -2.30 2.56 -6.04
C LEU A 18 -2.81 2.02 -7.37
N GLU A 19 -4.04 1.53 -7.38
CA GLU A 19 -4.77 1.26 -8.62
C GLU A 19 -5.52 2.53 -9.02
N VAL A 20 -5.22 3.07 -10.20
CA VAL A 20 -5.62 4.42 -10.60
C VAL A 20 -6.29 4.40 -11.97
N ILE A 21 -7.44 5.05 -12.07
CA ILE A 21 -8.14 5.26 -13.35
C ILE A 21 -7.20 6.02 -14.31
N PRO A 22 -6.99 5.57 -15.56
CA PRO A 22 -6.01 6.14 -16.48
C PRO A 22 -6.09 7.67 -16.64
N GLU A 23 -7.31 8.20 -16.73
CA GLU A 23 -7.61 9.62 -16.89
C GLU A 23 -7.23 10.45 -15.65
N ALA A 24 -7.19 9.83 -14.47
CA ALA A 24 -6.86 10.48 -13.20
C ALA A 24 -5.35 10.48 -12.88
N ARG A 25 -4.51 9.84 -13.71
CA ARG A 25 -3.06 9.64 -13.46
C ARG A 25 -2.33 10.89 -13.00
N LEU A 26 -2.50 12.01 -13.71
CA LEU A 26 -1.80 13.26 -13.40
C LEU A 26 -2.36 13.92 -12.13
N TYR A 27 -3.67 13.86 -11.91
CA TYR A 27 -4.31 14.37 -10.71
C TYR A 27 -3.82 13.61 -9.48
N VAL A 28 -3.90 12.27 -9.51
CA VAL A 28 -3.45 11.41 -8.41
C VAL A 28 -1.96 11.63 -8.13
N SER A 29 -1.12 11.70 -9.17
CA SER A 29 0.31 12.04 -9.00
C SER A 29 0.54 13.34 -8.24
N ASN A 30 -0.26 14.38 -8.53
CA ASN A 30 -0.12 15.69 -7.89
C ASN A 30 -0.66 15.70 -6.46
N GLU A 31 -1.79 15.03 -6.19
CA GLU A 31 -2.31 14.90 -4.83
C GLU A 31 -1.36 14.12 -3.93
N MET A 32 -0.79 13.04 -4.45
CA MET A 32 0.19 12.23 -3.72
C MET A 32 1.47 13.00 -3.37
N LYS A 33 1.93 13.91 -4.24
CA LYS A 33 3.03 14.84 -3.91
C LYS A 33 2.68 15.74 -2.73
N LYS A 34 1.43 16.18 -2.60
CA LYS A 34 0.95 16.97 -1.43
C LYS A 34 0.93 16.14 -0.15
N LEU A 35 0.87 14.82 -0.25
CA LEU A 35 1.03 13.87 0.86
C LEU A 35 2.51 13.54 1.14
N CYS A 36 3.45 14.30 0.57
CA CYS A 36 4.89 14.07 0.66
C CYS A 36 5.33 12.69 0.11
N ALA A 37 4.54 12.09 -0.79
CA ALA A 37 4.91 10.87 -1.48
C ALA A 37 5.72 11.18 -2.75
N GLU A 38 6.75 10.37 -2.99
CA GLU A 38 7.33 10.25 -4.33
C GLU A 38 6.50 9.22 -5.11
N VAL A 39 6.13 9.54 -6.35
CA VAL A 39 5.22 8.69 -7.14
C VAL A 39 5.90 8.28 -8.43
N ALA A 40 5.87 6.98 -8.72
CA ALA A 40 6.35 6.41 -9.96
C ALA A 40 5.25 5.62 -10.66
N GLU A 41 5.21 5.68 -11.98
CA GLU A 41 4.39 4.76 -12.76
C GLU A 41 5.08 3.39 -12.76
N ARG A 42 4.36 2.34 -12.36
CA ARG A 42 4.94 1.01 -12.29
C ARG A 42 5.22 0.50 -13.70
N LYS A 43 6.45 0.08 -13.97
CA LYS A 43 6.84 -0.52 -15.26
C LYS A 43 7.23 -1.97 -15.06
N SER A 44 7.04 -2.78 -16.10
CA SER A 44 7.46 -4.18 -16.13
C SER A 44 8.35 -4.42 -17.34
N SER A 45 9.32 -5.32 -17.23
CA SER A 45 10.13 -5.74 -18.39
C SER A 45 9.33 -6.58 -19.38
N ALA A 46 8.15 -7.09 -19.00
CA ALA A 46 7.33 -7.95 -19.83
C ALA A 46 6.52 -7.20 -20.90
N LYS A 47 6.29 -5.89 -20.74
CA LYS A 47 5.45 -5.07 -21.63
C LYS A 47 5.92 -3.61 -21.64
N ASP A 48 5.75 -2.96 -22.78
CA ASP A 48 5.97 -1.52 -22.89
C ASP A 48 4.87 -0.72 -22.19
N GLY A 49 5.24 0.44 -21.64
CA GLY A 49 4.31 1.36 -20.99
C GLY A 49 4.14 1.13 -19.48
N ILE A 50 3.01 1.59 -18.96
CA ILE A 50 2.67 1.52 -17.54
C ILE A 50 1.97 0.19 -17.27
N THR A 51 2.26 -0.41 -16.13
CA THR A 51 1.63 -1.65 -15.69
C THR A 51 0.14 -1.41 -15.47
N MET A 52 -0.67 -2.26 -16.09
CA MET A 52 -2.13 -2.23 -15.96
C MET A 52 -2.58 -3.39 -15.05
N SER A 53 -3.60 -3.14 -14.23
CA SER A 53 -4.33 -4.19 -13.51
C SER A 53 -5.19 -5.01 -14.47
N ASP A 54 -5.71 -6.14 -13.99
CA ASP A 54 -6.67 -6.97 -14.74
C ASP A 54 -7.98 -6.22 -15.03
N ASN A 55 -8.29 -5.18 -14.24
CA ASN A 55 -9.44 -4.31 -14.45
C ASN A 55 -9.18 -3.16 -15.45
N GLY A 56 -7.97 -3.10 -16.03
CA GLY A 56 -7.61 -2.07 -17.00
C GLY A 56 -7.28 -0.71 -16.38
N ASN A 57 -6.93 -0.65 -15.10
CA ASN A 57 -6.46 0.57 -14.43
C ASN A 57 -4.93 0.61 -14.38
N LEU A 58 -4.35 1.79 -14.22
CA LEU A 58 -2.90 1.95 -14.03
C LEU A 58 -2.49 1.54 -12.63
N ILE A 59 -1.29 0.96 -12.51
CA ILE A 59 -0.63 0.80 -11.21
C ILE A 59 0.44 1.87 -11.03
N MET A 60 0.33 2.61 -9.93
CA MET A 60 1.28 3.64 -9.52
C MET A 60 1.87 3.32 -8.16
N ASP A 61 3.18 3.50 -8.02
CA ASP A 61 3.93 3.26 -6.79
C ASP A 61 4.12 4.56 -6.03
N ALA A 62 3.60 4.62 -4.80
CA ALA A 62 3.76 5.76 -3.90
C ALA A 62 4.73 5.42 -2.76
N TYR A 63 5.84 6.14 -2.71
CA TYR A 63 6.88 5.99 -1.71
C TYR A 63 6.70 7.03 -0.60
N PHE A 64 6.53 6.56 0.63
CA PHE A 64 6.36 7.39 1.82
C PHE A 64 7.55 7.25 2.76
N LYS A 65 7.71 8.23 3.66
CA LYS A 65 8.62 8.10 4.80
C LYS A 65 7.86 7.53 6.02
N PRO A 66 8.53 6.83 6.96
CA PRO A 66 7.88 6.21 8.13
C PRO A 66 7.07 7.15 9.05
N THR A 67 7.25 8.46 8.95
CA THR A 67 6.65 9.45 9.87
C THR A 67 5.18 9.78 9.57
N VAL A 68 4.46 8.95 8.81
CA VAL A 68 3.10 9.24 8.35
C VAL A 68 2.06 8.60 9.27
N ASN A 69 1.03 9.36 9.66
CA ASN A 69 -0.12 8.81 10.38
C ASN A 69 -0.91 7.85 9.48
N LEU A 70 -0.86 6.55 9.78
CA LEU A 70 -1.45 5.51 8.93
C LEU A 70 -2.97 5.59 8.82
N LYS A 71 -3.66 6.02 9.88
CA LYS A 71 -5.13 6.17 9.88
C LYS A 71 -5.55 7.26 8.90
N GLU A 72 -4.91 8.42 9.00
CA GLU A 72 -5.15 9.54 8.11
C GLU A 72 -4.77 9.18 6.67
N LEU A 73 -3.59 8.60 6.47
CA LEU A 73 -3.12 8.20 5.15
C LEU A 73 -4.10 7.24 4.47
N ASN A 74 -4.47 6.15 5.13
CA ASN A 74 -5.44 5.19 4.60
C ASN A 74 -6.78 5.87 4.26
N GLY A 75 -7.28 6.78 5.11
CA GLY A 75 -8.48 7.55 4.82
C GLY A 75 -8.35 8.41 3.56
N ARG A 76 -7.24 9.16 3.44
CA ARG A 76 -6.98 10.05 2.30
C ARG A 76 -6.81 9.28 1.00
N LEU A 77 -6.11 8.14 1.01
CA LEU A 77 -5.94 7.32 -0.18
C LEU A 77 -7.28 6.73 -0.66
N LYS A 78 -8.09 6.18 0.26
CA LYS A 78 -9.40 5.59 -0.09
C LYS A 78 -10.43 6.60 -0.57
N GLN A 79 -10.31 7.87 -0.18
CA GLN A 79 -11.21 8.95 -0.58
C GLN A 79 -10.70 9.73 -1.80
N MET A 80 -9.50 9.43 -2.30
CA MET A 80 -8.91 10.18 -3.40
C MET A 80 -9.62 9.87 -4.71
N VAL A 81 -10.14 10.91 -5.36
CA VAL A 81 -10.78 10.78 -6.68
C VAL A 81 -9.80 10.19 -7.69
N GLY A 82 -10.25 9.11 -8.35
CA GLY A 82 -9.46 8.39 -9.35
C GLY A 82 -8.61 7.24 -8.80
N VAL A 83 -8.47 7.13 -7.47
CA VAL A 83 -7.92 5.91 -6.84
C VAL A 83 -9.04 4.90 -6.69
N VAL A 84 -8.84 3.71 -7.25
CA VAL A 84 -9.76 2.57 -7.18
C VAL A 84 -9.48 1.73 -5.94
N ASP A 85 -8.21 1.40 -5.69
CA ASP A 85 -7.78 0.64 -4.52
C ASP A 85 -6.31 0.92 -4.15
N THR A 86 -5.88 0.43 -2.99
CA THR A 86 -4.56 0.65 -2.41
C THR A 86 -4.03 -0.62 -1.76
N SER A 87 -2.72 -0.84 -1.82
CA SER A 87 -2.08 -1.95 -1.10
C SER A 87 -1.84 -1.68 0.41
N LEU A 88 -2.35 -0.58 0.96
CA LEU A 88 -2.21 -0.26 2.39
C LEU A 88 -3.36 -0.91 3.18
N PHE A 89 -3.08 -2.07 3.75
CA PHE A 89 -4.05 -2.85 4.53
C PHE A 89 -4.09 -2.42 6.00
N TYR A 90 -4.60 -1.22 6.26
CA TYR A 90 -4.71 -0.68 7.63
C TYR A 90 -5.87 -1.31 8.42
N GLN A 91 -5.54 -1.94 9.56
CA GLN A 91 -6.50 -2.51 10.53
C GLN A 91 -7.49 -3.56 9.98
N ILE A 92 -7.17 -4.23 8.87
CA ILE A 92 -8.03 -5.29 8.32
C ILE A 92 -7.62 -6.71 8.75
N ALA A 93 -6.34 -6.92 9.06
CA ALA A 93 -5.83 -8.24 9.41
C ALA A 93 -6.22 -8.60 10.85
N THR A 94 -6.76 -9.80 11.05
CA THR A 94 -7.11 -10.34 12.38
C THR A 94 -6.07 -11.32 12.89
N LYS A 95 -5.40 -12.04 11.99
CA LYS A 95 -4.35 -13.01 12.29
C LYS A 95 -3.24 -12.93 11.26
N MET A 96 -2.02 -13.19 11.68
CA MET A 96 -0.84 -13.31 10.83
C MET A 96 -0.11 -14.61 11.18
N ILE A 97 0.14 -15.43 10.17
CA ILE A 97 0.97 -16.64 10.29
C ILE A 97 2.38 -16.28 9.80
N VAL A 98 3.35 -16.39 10.69
CA VAL A 98 4.77 -16.13 10.43
C VAL A 98 5.49 -17.46 10.33
N ALA A 99 6.10 -17.74 9.17
CA ALA A 99 6.92 -18.92 8.97
C ALA A 99 8.40 -18.55 9.11
N THR A 100 9.12 -19.27 9.96
CA THR A 100 10.59 -19.24 10.05
C THR A 100 11.15 -20.49 9.38
N GLU A 101 12.47 -20.61 9.27
CA GLU A 101 13.11 -21.80 8.69
C GLU A 101 12.74 -23.11 9.42
N THR A 102 12.38 -23.01 10.70
CA THR A 102 12.19 -24.15 11.61
C THR A 102 10.80 -24.25 12.21
N THR A 103 10.03 -23.16 12.27
CA THR A 103 8.76 -23.09 13.02
C THR A 103 7.73 -22.20 12.35
N THR A 104 6.48 -22.31 12.81
CA THR A 104 5.42 -21.35 12.49
C THR A 104 4.92 -20.68 13.78
N LYS A 105 4.68 -19.37 13.71
CA LYS A 105 4.13 -18.55 14.80
C LYS A 105 2.84 -17.89 14.33
N ILE A 106 1.85 -17.82 15.22
CA ILE A 106 0.58 -17.12 14.95
C ILE A 106 0.52 -15.87 15.82
N ILE A 107 0.31 -14.72 15.20
CA ILE A 107 0.07 -13.44 15.87
C ILE A 107 -1.38 -13.05 15.60
N GLU A 108 -2.18 -12.83 16.64
CA GLU A 108 -3.58 -12.46 16.53
C GLU A 108 -3.80 -11.04 17.08
N ARG A 109 -4.64 -10.25 16.42
CA ARG A 109 -5.04 -8.93 16.90
C ARG A 109 -6.06 -9.11 18.04
N ASP A 110 -5.78 -8.53 19.20
CA ASP A 110 -6.72 -8.54 20.31
C ASP A 110 -7.85 -7.53 20.04
N ALA A 111 -9.05 -8.03 19.76
CA ALA A 111 -10.20 -7.22 19.34
C ALA A 111 -10.83 -6.39 20.48
N LYS A 112 -10.30 -6.45 21.70
CA LYS A 112 -10.92 -5.85 22.90
C LYS A 112 -10.53 -4.40 23.20
N ASN A 113 -9.63 -3.77 22.44
CA ASN A 113 -9.07 -2.44 22.76
C ASN A 113 -9.43 -1.32 21.77
N GLU A 114 -10.53 -1.43 21.02
CA GLU A 114 -10.96 -0.41 20.05
C GLU A 114 -12.30 0.23 20.48
N ILE A 115 -12.26 1.10 21.52
CA ILE A 115 -13.28 2.14 21.79
C ILE A 115 -12.60 3.51 21.64
#